data_AF-A0A504YIJ5-F1
#
_entry.id   AF-A0A504YIJ5-F1
#
_cell.length_a   1.000
_cell.length_b   1.000
_cell.length_c   1.000
_cell.angle_alpha   90.00
_cell.angle_beta   90.00
_cell.angle_gamma   90.00
#
_symmetry.space_group_name_H-M   'P 1'
#
loop_
_entity.id
_entity.type
_entity.pdbx_description
1 polymer ?
#
loop_
_entity_poly.entity_id
_entity_poly.type
_entity_poly.pdbx_seq_one_letter_code
_entity_poly.pdbx_strand_id
1 'polypeptide(L)'
;MYWETVAVAFLLFLLEPCNCLPEKSIWDTRITSKSLLDMQKSMLVSSDVYIRIYCHKDSSISVSWLLVQSPCIEMFVGLDAAVYMTKLERNMSFPQYTSFKSGFAAVQCNQSTTQFVESASAIAGKPHVPGLLVRTWEDGAYMFGFKVQCAQPECDLDLDVHVEMRNSDGTYLSAVEYPFLPFNGIMVLFYLVFVLIWLVLTIMYWHTLMRIQFYIGLVLILGLWEHLTLTAIYGNLQTMGTVSPSAVYFAELIACFKRTLARLLVLIACLGYGVTIPNLSKIWFRRCLAIGSVYFILVTMEGMTRTHYPRFHTTQFLLATLFPLMCLDAAIMWWIFIYLARTLRETRLRHSSIKHKLYRNFSYVLVVVSLVSVAFMIWSIMSFKRHFCIENWRLLWINDAFWQTLFLVIMAVIIIMWRPTAANREYAYSLLDAPLFDANENDNEVLLENLSYPDGDSNNIRTRNAGDTDIRNQSQEPTANEQNNVPRVVPPGIRPTIVERIGIEASSGPNEQQPVWKTD
;
A
#
# COMPACT_ATOMS: atom_id res chain seq x y z
N MET A 1 -2.52 -22.95 -20.45
CA MET A 1 -1.83 -23.91 -19.57
C MET A 1 -0.96 -23.24 -18.52
N TYR A 2 0.12 -22.51 -18.86
CA TYR A 2 0.98 -21.85 -17.84
C TYR A 2 0.28 -20.81 -16.94
N TRP A 3 -0.66 -20.03 -17.47
CA TRP A 3 -1.42 -19.07 -16.67
C TRP A 3 -2.41 -19.72 -15.70
N GLU A 4 -2.96 -20.88 -16.07
CA GLU A 4 -3.87 -21.63 -15.20
C GLU A 4 -3.12 -22.35 -14.09
N THR A 5 -1.93 -22.89 -14.37
CA THR A 5 -1.08 -23.49 -13.33
C THR A 5 -0.55 -22.45 -12.34
N VAL A 6 -0.22 -21.25 -12.81
CA VAL A 6 0.16 -20.12 -11.93
C VAL A 6 -1.05 -19.63 -11.12
N ALA A 7 -2.24 -19.54 -11.70
CA ALA A 7 -3.45 -19.14 -11.00
C ALA A 7 -3.90 -20.20 -9.95
N VAL A 8 -3.75 -21.48 -10.26
CA VAL A 8 -4.03 -22.59 -9.33
C VAL A 8 -2.98 -22.65 -8.22
N ALA A 9 -1.70 -22.49 -8.52
CA ALA A 9 -0.65 -22.37 -7.50
C ALA A 9 -0.85 -21.14 -6.60
N PHE A 10 -1.30 -20.02 -7.18
CA PHE A 10 -1.67 -18.81 -6.46
C PHE A 10 -2.87 -19.02 -5.53
N LEU A 11 -3.92 -19.71 -6.00
CA LEU A 11 -5.09 -20.08 -5.19
C LEU A 11 -4.75 -21.07 -4.09
N LEU A 12 -3.86 -22.05 -4.35
CA LEU A 12 -3.40 -23.01 -3.35
C LEU A 12 -2.54 -22.33 -2.27
N PHE A 13 -1.71 -21.35 -2.64
CA PHE A 13 -0.92 -20.55 -1.70
C PHE A 13 -1.80 -19.67 -0.79
N LEU A 14 -2.95 -19.18 -1.29
CA LEU A 14 -3.92 -18.43 -0.48
C LEU A 14 -4.68 -19.30 0.54
N LEU A 15 -4.61 -20.64 0.42
CA LEU A 15 -5.41 -21.57 1.21
C LEU A 15 -4.61 -22.31 2.30
N GLU A 16 -3.30 -22.06 2.44
CA GLU A 16 -2.50 -22.71 3.49
C GLU A 16 -2.83 -22.15 4.89
N PRO A 17 -3.11 -23.02 5.90
CA PRO A 17 -3.44 -22.59 7.24
C PRO A 17 -2.21 -22.01 7.98
N CYS A 18 -2.44 -20.89 8.66
CA CYS A 18 -1.39 -19.93 9.02
C CYS A 18 -1.04 -19.87 10.51
N ASN A 19 0.23 -19.58 10.79
CA ASN A 19 0.82 -19.43 12.12
C ASN A 19 1.31 -18.00 12.46
N CYS A 20 1.06 -16.97 11.65
CA CYS A 20 1.51 -15.60 11.96
C CYS A 20 0.46 -14.51 11.71
N LEU A 21 -0.55 -14.54 12.57
CA LEU A 21 -1.43 -13.40 12.83
C LEU A 21 -0.70 -12.37 13.72
N PRO A 22 -1.27 -11.15 13.89
CA PRO A 22 -0.95 -10.28 15.03
C PRO A 22 -0.74 -11.11 16.30
N GLU A 23 0.23 -10.71 17.14
CA GLU A 23 0.70 -11.55 18.24
C GLU A 23 -0.49 -12.03 19.08
N LYS A 24 -0.73 -13.35 19.05
CA LYS A 24 -1.83 -13.96 19.80
C LYS A 24 -1.58 -13.75 21.28
N SER A 25 -2.65 -13.55 22.01
CA SER A 25 -2.61 -13.29 23.46
C SER A 25 -3.21 -14.41 24.29
N ILE A 26 -3.91 -15.31 23.60
CA ILE A 26 -4.60 -16.45 24.15
C ILE A 26 -4.21 -17.67 23.31
N TRP A 27 -3.87 -18.76 23.99
CA TRP A 27 -3.52 -20.02 23.36
C TRP A 27 -4.35 -21.14 23.99
N ASP A 28 -5.06 -21.85 23.13
CA ASP A 28 -5.84 -23.04 23.46
C ASP A 28 -5.17 -24.25 22.80
N THR A 29 -4.65 -25.17 23.62
CA THR A 29 -3.95 -26.36 23.13
C THR A 29 -4.36 -27.59 23.91
N ARG A 30 -4.79 -28.64 23.18
CA ARG A 30 -5.00 -29.96 23.75
C ARG A 30 -3.69 -30.72 23.82
N ILE A 31 -3.36 -31.23 25.00
CA ILE A 31 -2.18 -32.03 25.24
C ILE A 31 -2.58 -33.50 25.32
N THR A 32 -2.07 -34.30 24.38
CA THR A 32 -2.21 -35.77 24.35
C THR A 32 -0.89 -36.52 24.33
N SER A 33 0.23 -35.87 23.96
CA SER A 33 1.54 -36.51 23.82
C SER A 33 2.72 -35.55 23.96
N LYS A 34 2.61 -34.31 23.43
CA LYS A 34 3.64 -33.28 23.58
C LYS A 34 3.57 -32.63 24.96
N SER A 35 4.53 -32.92 25.81
CA SER A 35 4.59 -32.37 27.17
C SER A 35 5.11 -30.94 27.26
N LEU A 36 5.68 -30.37 26.19
CA LEU A 36 6.28 -29.04 26.17
C LEU A 36 5.60 -28.15 25.13
N LEU A 37 5.20 -26.95 25.56
CA LEU A 37 4.61 -25.91 24.74
C LEU A 37 5.35 -24.59 24.95
N ASP A 38 5.51 -23.84 23.87
CA ASP A 38 6.18 -22.54 23.85
C ASP A 38 5.31 -21.46 23.21
N MET A 39 5.36 -20.27 23.79
CA MET A 39 4.57 -19.12 23.41
C MET A 39 5.47 -17.89 23.44
N GLN A 40 5.36 -17.05 22.41
CA GLN A 40 6.18 -15.85 22.26
C GLN A 40 5.27 -14.64 22.15
N LYS A 41 5.58 -13.60 22.92
CA LYS A 41 4.84 -12.33 22.91
C LYS A 41 5.70 -11.19 23.43
N SER A 42 5.57 -10.00 22.83
CA SER A 42 6.13 -8.78 23.40
C SER A 42 5.20 -8.21 24.47
N MET A 43 5.73 -7.96 25.66
CA MET A 43 4.94 -7.51 26.82
C MET A 43 5.57 -6.29 27.49
N LEU A 44 4.71 -5.48 28.09
CA LEU A 44 5.12 -4.36 28.95
C LEU A 44 5.40 -4.86 30.37
N VAL A 45 6.02 -4.02 31.18
CA VAL A 45 6.22 -4.23 32.61
C VAL A 45 4.88 -4.36 33.32
N SER A 46 4.81 -5.25 34.31
CA SER A 46 3.58 -5.53 35.08
C SER A 46 2.41 -6.12 34.28
N SER A 47 2.67 -6.69 33.11
CA SER A 47 1.73 -7.61 32.44
C SER A 47 1.60 -8.92 33.22
N ASP A 48 0.40 -9.47 33.21
CA ASP A 48 0.01 -10.66 33.96
C ASP A 48 -0.08 -11.88 33.03
N VAL A 49 0.44 -13.02 33.49
CA VAL A 49 0.35 -14.31 32.81
C VAL A 49 -0.55 -15.25 33.62
N TYR A 50 -1.53 -15.85 32.96
CA TYR A 50 -2.50 -16.78 33.55
C TYR A 50 -2.44 -18.13 32.84
N ILE A 51 -2.61 -19.21 33.60
CA ILE A 51 -2.74 -20.58 33.06
C ILE A 51 -3.96 -21.24 33.69
N ARG A 52 -4.80 -21.82 32.84
CA ARG A 52 -5.92 -22.68 33.23
C ARG A 52 -5.75 -24.04 32.57
N ILE A 53 -5.94 -25.09 33.36
CA ILE A 53 -5.87 -26.47 32.88
C ILE A 53 -7.24 -27.07 33.09
N TYR A 54 -7.82 -27.60 32.01
CA TYR A 54 -9.06 -28.36 32.04
C TYR A 54 -8.73 -29.84 31.88
N CYS A 55 -9.10 -30.64 32.88
CA CYS A 55 -8.77 -32.06 32.91
C CYS A 55 -9.98 -32.90 32.52
N HIS A 56 -9.83 -33.75 31.50
CA HIS A 56 -10.88 -34.71 31.10
C HIS A 56 -10.91 -35.93 32.03
N LYS A 57 -9.77 -36.28 32.64
CA LYS A 57 -9.60 -37.43 33.52
C LYS A 57 -8.92 -37.04 34.83
N ASP A 58 -9.20 -37.82 35.89
CA ASP A 58 -8.51 -37.66 37.16
C ASP A 58 -7.05 -38.05 37.01
N SER A 59 -6.16 -37.12 37.35
CA SER A 59 -4.72 -37.34 37.25
C SER A 59 -3.97 -36.38 38.16
N SER A 60 -2.87 -36.86 38.73
CA SER A 60 -1.93 -36.00 39.44
C SER A 60 -0.87 -35.51 38.46
N ILE A 61 -0.87 -34.21 38.19
CA ILE A 61 0.03 -33.59 37.22
C ILE A 61 0.95 -32.58 37.90
N SER A 62 2.13 -32.48 37.34
CA SER A 62 3.17 -31.54 37.73
C SER A 62 3.46 -30.60 36.56
N VAL A 63 3.39 -29.31 36.83
CA VAL A 63 3.56 -28.26 35.83
C VAL A 63 4.82 -27.48 36.19
N SER A 64 5.81 -27.53 35.31
CA SER A 64 7.00 -26.69 35.38
C SER A 64 6.90 -25.59 34.33
N TRP A 65 7.25 -24.36 34.69
CA TRP A 65 7.14 -23.22 33.80
C TRP A 65 8.41 -22.37 33.84
N LEU A 66 8.69 -21.73 32.71
CA LEU A 66 9.81 -20.85 32.49
C LEU A 66 9.35 -19.65 31.66
N LEU A 67 9.54 -18.46 32.21
CA LEU A 67 9.34 -17.20 31.50
C LEU A 67 10.71 -16.55 31.32
N VAL A 68 11.14 -16.40 30.06
CA VAL A 68 12.40 -15.75 29.70
C VAL A 68 12.10 -14.40 29.07
N GLN A 69 12.78 -13.36 29.51
CA GLN A 69 12.72 -12.02 28.97
C GLN A 69 14.03 -11.68 28.25
N SER A 70 13.93 -10.92 27.17
CA SER A 70 15.05 -10.30 26.48
C SER A 70 14.69 -8.87 26.06
N PRO A 71 15.62 -7.91 26.16
CA PRO A 71 15.45 -6.58 25.56
C PRO A 71 15.51 -6.64 24.03
N CYS A 72 16.01 -7.72 23.45
CA CYS A 72 16.13 -7.93 22.01
C CYS A 72 14.86 -8.56 21.43
N ILE A 73 14.14 -7.85 20.55
CA ILE A 73 12.86 -8.35 19.99
C ILE A 73 13.02 -9.59 19.09
N GLU A 74 14.17 -9.72 18.42
CA GLU A 74 14.42 -10.81 17.48
C GLU A 74 14.93 -12.10 18.17
N MET A 75 15.20 -12.06 19.48
CA MET A 75 15.96 -13.11 20.17
C MET A 75 15.26 -14.47 20.23
N PHE A 76 13.93 -14.49 20.25
CA PHE A 76 13.15 -15.73 20.37
C PHE A 76 12.65 -16.26 19.02
N VAL A 77 12.95 -15.55 17.94
CA VAL A 77 12.44 -15.88 16.60
C VAL A 77 13.07 -17.17 16.10
N GLY A 78 12.24 -18.20 15.91
CA GLY A 78 12.71 -19.52 15.46
C GLY A 78 13.45 -20.33 16.53
N LEU A 79 13.43 -19.89 17.80
CA LEU A 79 13.96 -20.67 18.92
C LEU A 79 12.83 -21.43 19.62
N ASP A 80 13.08 -22.71 19.89
CA ASP A 80 12.22 -23.58 20.69
C ASP A 80 12.52 -23.40 22.19
N ALA A 81 11.49 -23.24 23.02
CA ALA A 81 11.66 -23.18 24.47
C ALA A 81 12.30 -24.45 25.06
N ALA A 82 12.30 -25.58 24.35
CA ALA A 82 13.02 -26.80 24.73
C ALA A 82 14.50 -26.53 24.99
N VAL A 83 15.13 -25.66 24.21
CA VAL A 83 16.55 -25.30 24.36
C VAL A 83 16.79 -24.59 25.69
N TYR A 84 15.87 -23.71 26.10
CA TYR A 84 15.99 -22.96 27.34
C TYR A 84 15.59 -23.78 28.57
N MET A 85 14.55 -24.62 28.45
CA MET A 85 14.14 -25.56 29.50
C MET A 85 15.25 -26.58 29.79
N THR A 86 15.90 -27.14 28.76
CA THR A 86 17.03 -28.06 28.96
C THR A 86 18.28 -27.38 29.51
N LYS A 87 18.50 -26.09 29.22
CA LYS A 87 19.56 -25.30 29.86
C LYS A 87 19.26 -25.05 31.34
N LEU A 88 18.00 -24.78 31.67
CA LEU A 88 17.52 -24.63 33.05
C LEU A 88 17.72 -25.93 33.84
N GLU A 89 17.27 -27.07 33.29
CA GLU A 89 17.42 -28.41 33.91
C GLU A 89 18.90 -28.78 34.12
N ARG A 90 19.80 -28.33 33.23
CA ARG A 90 21.25 -28.59 33.31
C ARG A 90 22.05 -27.52 34.06
N ASN A 91 21.40 -26.54 34.71
CA ASN A 91 22.07 -25.41 35.38
C ASN A 91 23.12 -24.71 34.49
N MET A 92 22.85 -24.59 33.19
CA MET A 92 23.72 -23.90 32.24
C MET A 92 23.45 -22.39 32.22
N SER A 93 24.45 -21.58 31.86
CA SER A 93 24.30 -20.15 31.73
C SER A 93 23.35 -19.77 30.58
N PHE A 94 22.46 -18.84 30.88
CA PHE A 94 21.63 -18.18 29.87
C PHE A 94 22.45 -17.11 29.13
N PRO A 95 22.06 -16.72 27.91
CA PRO A 95 22.71 -15.63 27.19
C PRO A 95 22.80 -14.35 28.02
N GLN A 96 23.80 -13.52 27.75
CA GLN A 96 24.21 -12.36 28.55
C GLN A 96 23.14 -11.24 28.65
N TYR A 97 22.03 -11.34 27.92
CA TYR A 97 20.93 -10.37 27.85
C TYR A 97 19.57 -10.97 28.17
N THR A 98 19.52 -12.11 28.86
CA THR A 98 18.25 -12.73 29.26
C THR A 98 18.10 -12.79 30.76
N SER A 99 16.93 -12.37 31.21
CA SER A 99 16.47 -12.60 32.57
C SER A 99 15.36 -13.64 32.54
N PHE A 100 15.22 -14.44 33.60
CA PHE A 100 14.18 -15.47 33.63
C PHE A 100 13.56 -15.61 35.02
N LYS A 101 12.31 -16.06 35.03
CA LYS A 101 11.63 -16.57 36.21
C LYS A 101 11.14 -17.98 35.90
N SER A 102 11.26 -18.87 36.85
CA SER A 102 10.74 -20.23 36.74
C SER A 102 10.01 -20.64 38.01
N GLY A 103 9.19 -21.66 37.89
CA GLY A 103 8.48 -22.22 39.03
C GLY A 103 7.91 -23.59 38.73
N PHE A 104 7.39 -24.20 39.78
CA PHE A 104 6.78 -25.51 39.76
C PHE A 104 5.46 -25.46 40.53
N ALA A 105 4.44 -26.11 39.99
CA ALA A 105 3.15 -26.26 40.62
C ALA A 105 2.66 -27.71 40.45
N ALA A 106 2.25 -28.33 41.55
CA ALA A 106 1.56 -29.61 41.54
C ALA A 106 0.05 -29.35 41.52
N VAL A 107 -0.65 -29.97 40.57
CA VAL A 107 -2.08 -29.77 40.34
C VAL A 107 -2.76 -31.14 40.40
N GLN A 108 -3.80 -31.25 41.24
CA GLN A 108 -4.56 -32.49 41.41
C GLN A 108 -5.82 -32.39 40.56
N CYS A 109 -5.80 -32.93 39.35
CA CYS A 109 -6.97 -32.88 38.47
C CYS A 109 -8.12 -33.71 39.03
N ASN A 110 -9.27 -33.05 39.22
CA ASN A 110 -10.56 -33.70 39.38
C ASN A 110 -11.33 -33.60 38.06
N GLN A 111 -12.03 -34.67 37.68
CA GLN A 111 -12.80 -34.78 36.43
C GLN A 111 -13.65 -33.55 36.15
N SER A 112 -13.56 -33.02 34.92
CA SER A 112 -14.38 -31.91 34.41
C SER A 112 -14.24 -30.58 35.17
N THR A 113 -13.18 -30.40 35.96
CA THR A 113 -12.90 -29.13 36.65
C THR A 113 -11.78 -28.35 35.97
N THR A 114 -11.94 -27.03 35.91
CA THR A 114 -10.87 -26.10 35.52
C THR A 114 -10.02 -25.78 36.75
N GLN A 115 -8.72 -26.02 36.67
CA GLN A 115 -7.79 -25.66 37.74
C GLN A 115 -6.87 -24.53 37.31
N PHE A 116 -6.64 -23.62 38.24
CA PHE A 116 -5.75 -22.49 38.07
C PHE A 116 -4.36 -22.85 38.58
N VAL A 117 -3.33 -22.53 37.78
CA VAL A 117 -1.94 -22.73 38.20
C VAL A 117 -1.45 -21.43 38.83
N GLU A 118 -1.27 -21.42 40.15
CA GLU A 118 -0.81 -20.26 40.89
C GLU A 118 0.64 -20.45 41.36
N SER A 119 1.44 -19.39 41.31
CA SER A 119 2.77 -19.38 41.94
C SER A 119 2.72 -18.68 43.29
N ALA A 120 3.30 -19.29 44.32
CA ALA A 120 3.46 -18.70 45.65
C ALA A 120 4.22 -17.34 45.62
N SER A 121 5.03 -17.11 44.58
CA SER A 121 5.82 -15.88 44.41
C SER A 121 5.02 -14.68 43.89
N ALA A 122 3.82 -14.87 43.35
CA ALA A 122 2.95 -13.79 42.84
C ALA A 122 2.18 -13.03 43.96
N ILE A 123 2.24 -13.54 45.19
CA ILE A 123 1.43 -13.11 46.35
C ILE A 123 2.13 -11.97 47.15
N ALA A 124 3.40 -11.65 46.86
CA ALA A 124 4.14 -10.64 47.60
C ALA A 124 3.67 -9.20 47.29
N GLY A 125 2.67 -8.71 48.04
CA GLY A 125 2.38 -7.28 48.21
C GLY A 125 1.30 -6.66 47.31
N LYS A 126 0.51 -7.44 46.57
CA LYS A 126 -0.64 -6.95 45.76
C LYS A 126 -1.89 -7.81 46.04
N PRO A 127 -3.12 -7.31 45.79
CA PRO A 127 -4.35 -8.08 46.02
C PRO A 127 -4.29 -9.45 45.34
N HIS A 128 -4.76 -10.48 46.03
CA HIS A 128 -4.83 -11.86 45.54
C HIS A 128 -5.79 -11.92 44.35
N VAL A 129 -5.24 -12.16 43.17
CA VAL A 129 -6.01 -12.40 41.95
C VAL A 129 -5.92 -13.90 41.66
N PRO A 130 -7.04 -14.65 41.68
CA PRO A 130 -7.02 -16.09 41.45
C PRO A 130 -6.48 -16.40 40.05
N GLY A 131 -5.56 -17.36 39.97
CA GLY A 131 -4.95 -17.84 38.73
C GLY A 131 -3.81 -17.01 38.15
N LEU A 132 -3.34 -15.97 38.84
CA LEU A 132 -2.14 -15.24 38.44
C LEU A 132 -0.89 -16.10 38.65
N LEU A 133 -0.20 -16.43 37.56
CA LEU A 133 1.03 -17.22 37.62
C LEU A 133 2.24 -16.33 37.94
N VAL A 134 2.46 -15.30 37.12
CA VAL A 134 3.66 -14.45 37.18
C VAL A 134 3.39 -13.09 36.55
N ARG A 135 4.07 -12.07 37.08
CA ARG A 135 4.13 -10.73 36.46
C ARG A 135 5.46 -10.50 35.76
N THR A 136 5.39 -9.88 34.60
CA THR A 136 6.54 -9.36 33.86
C THR A 136 7.24 -8.26 34.66
N TRP A 137 8.56 -8.17 34.54
CA TRP A 137 9.39 -7.28 35.36
C TRP A 137 10.07 -6.17 34.54
N GLU A 138 10.18 -6.33 33.22
CA GLU A 138 10.75 -5.35 32.30
C GLU A 138 9.97 -5.31 30.98
N ASP A 139 10.10 -4.24 30.20
CA ASP A 139 9.54 -4.20 28.85
C ASP A 139 10.43 -5.02 27.89
N GLY A 140 9.85 -5.80 27.00
CA GLY A 140 10.62 -6.51 25.99
C GLY A 140 9.94 -7.71 25.37
N ALA A 141 10.74 -8.56 24.73
CA ALA A 141 10.28 -9.83 24.21
C ALA A 141 10.24 -10.85 25.34
N TYR A 142 9.16 -11.62 25.40
CA TYR A 142 9.01 -12.70 26.34
C TYR A 142 8.76 -14.01 25.60
N MET A 143 9.42 -15.06 26.08
CA MET A 143 9.15 -16.43 25.70
C MET A 143 8.71 -17.19 26.95
N PHE A 144 7.50 -17.73 26.88
CA PHE A 144 6.92 -18.55 27.91
C PHE A 144 6.94 -20.01 27.47
N GLY A 145 7.60 -20.86 28.23
CA GLY A 145 7.59 -22.31 28.06
C GLY A 145 7.00 -22.98 29.28
N PHE A 146 6.16 -23.98 29.09
CA PHE A 146 5.73 -24.82 30.20
C PHE A 146 5.75 -26.29 29.80
N LYS A 147 6.03 -27.13 30.79
CA LYS A 147 6.15 -28.58 30.65
C LYS A 147 5.26 -29.26 31.67
N VAL A 148 4.37 -30.12 31.17
CA VAL A 148 3.44 -30.91 31.99
C VAL A 148 3.94 -32.35 32.06
N GLN A 149 4.08 -32.88 33.28
CA GLN A 149 4.50 -34.26 33.53
C GLN A 149 3.53 -34.92 34.51
N CYS A 150 3.22 -36.19 34.29
CA CYS A 150 2.48 -37.00 35.25
C CYS A 150 3.31 -37.21 36.51
N ALA A 151 2.68 -37.08 37.68
CA ALA A 151 3.33 -37.42 38.94
C ALA A 151 3.43 -38.94 39.16
N GLN A 152 2.62 -39.74 38.44
CA GLN A 152 2.61 -41.19 38.44
C GLN A 152 2.97 -41.78 37.06
N PRO A 153 3.60 -42.97 37.00
CA PRO A 153 4.10 -43.56 35.75
C PRO A 153 2.99 -44.09 34.80
N GLU A 154 1.81 -44.45 35.32
CA GLU A 154 0.64 -44.87 34.53
C GLU A 154 -0.43 -43.78 34.56
N CYS A 155 -0.28 -42.75 33.74
CA CYS A 155 -1.25 -41.66 33.65
C CYS A 155 -1.47 -41.26 32.20
N ASP A 156 -2.74 -41.24 31.79
CA ASP A 156 -3.16 -40.81 30.46
C ASP A 156 -3.39 -39.29 30.46
N LEU A 157 -2.59 -38.56 29.69
CA LEU A 157 -2.58 -37.10 29.71
C LEU A 157 -3.56 -36.60 28.62
N ASP A 158 -4.79 -36.27 29.02
CA ASP A 158 -5.81 -35.66 28.15
C ASP A 158 -6.33 -34.37 28.79
N LEU A 159 -5.65 -33.27 28.47
CA LEU A 159 -5.82 -31.97 29.10
C LEU A 159 -5.98 -30.88 28.06
N ASP A 160 -6.93 -29.98 28.25
CA ASP A 160 -7.01 -28.73 27.48
C ASP A 160 -6.35 -27.63 28.31
N VAL A 161 -5.28 -27.04 27.78
CA VAL A 161 -4.55 -25.95 28.44
C VAL A 161 -4.86 -24.63 27.75
N HIS A 162 -5.22 -23.66 28.58
CA HIS A 162 -5.54 -22.30 28.19
C HIS A 162 -4.55 -21.33 28.86
N VAL A 163 -3.76 -20.65 28.04
CA VAL A 163 -2.79 -19.65 28.51
C VAL A 163 -3.24 -18.27 28.04
N GLU A 164 -3.23 -17.31 28.96
CA GLU A 164 -3.58 -15.92 28.67
C GLU A 164 -2.47 -14.97 29.13
N MET A 165 -2.06 -14.07 28.24
CA MET A 165 -1.10 -13.00 28.55
C MET A 165 -1.78 -11.65 28.35
N ARG A 166 -1.99 -10.92 29.45
CA ARG A 166 -2.73 -9.65 29.48
C ARG A 166 -1.85 -8.53 30.03
N ASN A 167 -2.06 -7.30 29.57
CA ASN A 167 -1.44 -6.13 30.19
C ASN A 167 -2.10 -5.83 31.53
N SER A 168 -1.44 -5.00 32.36
CA SER A 168 -1.97 -4.53 33.66
C SER A 168 -3.38 -3.94 33.57
N ASP A 169 -3.71 -3.37 32.42
CA ASP A 169 -4.99 -2.70 32.16
C ASP A 169 -6.10 -3.68 31.76
N GLY A 170 -5.81 -4.99 31.75
CA GLY A 170 -6.73 -6.04 31.32
C GLY A 170 -6.84 -6.20 29.79
N THR A 171 -6.13 -5.37 29.02
CA THR A 171 -6.10 -5.44 27.55
C THR A 171 -5.12 -6.50 27.06
N TYR A 172 -5.37 -7.04 25.87
CA TYR A 172 -4.55 -8.11 25.30
C TYR A 172 -3.51 -7.61 24.29
N LEU A 173 -3.49 -6.33 23.96
CA LEU A 173 -2.66 -5.81 22.87
C LEU A 173 -1.15 -5.95 23.17
N SER A 174 -0.40 -6.48 22.21
CA SER A 174 1.05 -6.65 22.33
C SER A 174 1.80 -5.32 22.39
N ALA A 175 2.95 -5.27 23.06
CA ALA A 175 3.72 -4.05 23.27
C ALA A 175 4.19 -3.41 21.95
N VAL A 176 4.60 -4.22 20.98
CA VAL A 176 5.00 -3.76 19.63
C VAL A 176 3.80 -3.25 18.83
N GLU A 177 2.60 -3.77 19.09
CA GLU A 177 1.38 -3.45 18.32
C GLU A 177 0.61 -2.25 18.88
N TYR A 178 0.86 -1.90 20.14
CA TYR A 178 0.23 -0.76 20.84
C TYR A 178 0.16 0.55 20.02
N PRO A 179 1.26 1.06 19.41
CA PRO A 179 1.21 2.34 18.68
C PRO A 179 0.41 2.29 17.38
N PHE A 180 0.16 1.10 16.81
CA PHE A 180 -0.54 0.98 15.53
C PHE A 180 -2.03 1.30 15.65
N LEU A 181 -2.65 1.04 16.80
CA LEU A 181 -4.07 1.33 17.03
C LEU A 181 -4.38 2.84 16.91
N PRO A 182 -3.77 3.75 17.71
CA PRO A 182 -4.03 5.18 17.60
C PRO A 182 -3.54 5.75 16.26
N PHE A 183 -2.44 5.23 15.70
CA PHE A 183 -1.93 5.66 14.41
C PHE A 183 -2.93 5.39 13.27
N ASN A 184 -3.48 4.18 13.17
CA ASN A 184 -4.49 3.86 12.16
C ASN A 184 -5.78 4.69 12.36
N GLY A 185 -6.18 4.95 13.60
CA GLY A 185 -7.32 5.83 13.90
C GLY A 185 -7.13 7.26 13.39
N ILE A 186 -5.94 7.85 13.57
CA ILE A 186 -5.61 9.19 13.03
C ILE A 186 -5.59 9.17 11.49
N MET A 187 -5.04 8.11 10.88
CA MET A 187 -5.03 7.96 9.42
C MET A 187 -6.44 7.90 8.85
N VAL A 188 -7.36 7.16 9.47
CA VAL A 188 -8.78 7.13 9.09
C VAL A 188 -9.38 8.53 9.06
N LEU A 189 -9.09 9.37 10.07
CA LEU A 189 -9.59 10.75 10.11
C LEU A 189 -9.11 11.56 8.90
N PHE A 190 -7.82 11.50 8.56
CA PHE A 190 -7.29 12.21 7.39
C PHE A 190 -7.88 11.70 6.07
N TYR A 191 -7.98 10.38 5.88
CA TYR A 191 -8.61 9.82 4.69
C TYR A 191 -10.09 10.17 4.58
N LEU A 192 -10.82 10.21 5.71
CA LEU A 192 -12.21 10.60 5.74
C LEU A 192 -12.37 12.05 5.26
N VAL A 193 -11.55 12.97 5.77
CA VAL A 193 -11.54 14.37 5.30
C VAL A 193 -11.25 14.45 3.81
N PHE A 194 -10.24 13.71 3.30
CA PHE A 194 -9.91 13.70 1.88
C PHE A 194 -11.01 13.11 0.99
N VAL A 195 -11.63 12.01 1.41
CA VAL A 195 -12.75 11.38 0.69
C VAL A 195 -13.95 12.33 0.65
N LEU A 196 -14.29 13.00 1.76
CA LEU A 196 -15.39 13.97 1.80
C LEU A 196 -15.13 15.16 0.87
N ILE A 197 -13.94 15.77 0.95
CA ILE A 197 -13.55 16.88 0.07
C ILE A 197 -13.63 16.44 -1.40
N TRP A 198 -13.09 15.26 -1.73
CA TRP A 198 -13.08 14.73 -3.09
C TRP A 198 -14.49 14.43 -3.60
N LEU A 199 -15.35 13.86 -2.76
CA LEU A 199 -16.74 13.53 -3.08
C LEU A 199 -17.54 14.80 -3.36
N VAL A 200 -17.43 15.83 -2.52
CA VAL A 200 -18.10 17.13 -2.74
C VAL A 200 -17.67 17.74 -4.07
N LEU A 201 -16.36 17.79 -4.34
CA LEU A 201 -15.84 18.30 -5.62
C LEU A 201 -16.32 17.46 -6.81
N THR A 202 -16.37 16.14 -6.66
CA THR A 202 -16.82 15.23 -7.72
C THR A 202 -18.30 15.44 -8.04
N ILE A 203 -19.16 15.63 -7.04
CA ILE A 203 -20.59 15.89 -7.23
C ILE A 203 -20.79 17.26 -7.91
N MET A 204 -20.09 18.30 -7.43
CA MET A 204 -20.20 19.65 -8.00
C MET A 204 -19.79 19.70 -9.48
N TYR A 205 -18.79 18.92 -9.88
CA TYR A 205 -18.21 18.94 -11.22
C TYR A 205 -18.48 17.66 -12.02
N TRP A 206 -19.50 16.87 -11.65
CA TRP A 206 -19.72 15.52 -12.21
C TRP A 206 -19.84 15.52 -13.75
N HIS A 207 -20.44 16.56 -14.32
CA HIS A 207 -20.62 16.72 -15.76
C HIS A 207 -19.34 17.08 -16.54
N THR A 208 -18.21 17.21 -15.85
CA THR A 208 -16.90 17.65 -16.39
C THR A 208 -15.74 16.76 -15.93
N LEU A 209 -16.05 15.60 -15.35
CA LEU A 209 -15.06 14.74 -14.71
C LEU A 209 -14.23 13.93 -15.72
N MET A 210 -12.92 13.89 -15.54
CA MET A 210 -12.04 13.03 -16.34
C MET A 210 -11.97 11.61 -15.77
N ARG A 211 -11.76 10.61 -16.64
CA ARG A 211 -11.63 9.20 -16.24
C ARG A 211 -10.59 8.98 -15.12
N ILE A 212 -9.47 9.70 -15.16
CA ILE A 212 -8.41 9.62 -14.14
C ILE A 212 -8.87 10.06 -12.74
N GLN A 213 -9.82 11.00 -12.64
CA GLN A 213 -10.32 11.50 -11.37
C GLN A 213 -11.17 10.45 -10.62
N PHE A 214 -11.86 9.57 -11.35
CA PHE A 214 -12.55 8.43 -10.73
C PHE A 214 -11.56 7.45 -10.10
N TYR A 215 -10.42 7.18 -10.76
CA TYR A 215 -9.38 6.32 -10.19
C TYR A 215 -8.72 6.94 -8.95
N ILE A 216 -8.52 8.25 -8.90
CA ILE A 216 -8.05 8.95 -7.69
C ILE A 216 -9.04 8.74 -6.55
N GLY A 217 -10.34 8.94 -6.81
CA GLY A 217 -11.40 8.70 -5.82
C GLY A 217 -11.44 7.26 -5.33
N LEU A 218 -11.27 6.28 -6.23
CA LEU A 218 -11.22 4.87 -5.89
C LEU A 218 -10.04 4.54 -4.97
N VAL A 219 -8.84 5.06 -5.27
CA VAL A 219 -7.64 4.86 -4.42
C VAL A 219 -7.84 5.49 -3.04
N LEU A 220 -8.51 6.64 -2.94
CA LEU A 220 -8.84 7.26 -1.65
C LEU A 220 -9.79 6.42 -0.81
N ILE A 221 -10.84 5.87 -1.42
CA ILE A 221 -11.80 5.00 -0.73
C ILE A 221 -11.11 3.72 -0.26
N LEU A 222 -10.25 3.12 -1.09
CA LEU A 222 -9.47 1.94 -0.68
C LEU A 222 -8.51 2.25 0.47
N GLY A 223 -7.88 3.43 0.47
CA GLY A 223 -7.05 3.88 1.60
C GLY A 223 -7.85 4.06 2.90
N LEU A 224 -9.04 4.66 2.83
CA LEU A 224 -9.95 4.73 3.98
C LEU A 224 -10.34 3.34 4.47
N TRP A 225 -10.67 2.44 3.54
CA TRP A 225 -11.12 1.09 3.88
C TRP A 225 -10.01 0.25 4.51
N GLU A 226 -8.78 0.32 4.01
CA GLU A 226 -7.60 -0.33 4.58
C GLU A 226 -7.36 0.08 6.04
N HIS A 227 -7.33 1.39 6.33
CA HIS A 227 -7.09 1.84 7.70
C HIS A 227 -8.28 1.58 8.63
N LEU A 228 -9.50 1.52 8.09
CA LEU A 228 -10.69 1.12 8.85
C LEU A 228 -10.63 -0.37 9.23
N THR A 229 -10.25 -1.26 8.31
CA THR A 229 -10.09 -2.69 8.61
C THR A 229 -8.95 -2.94 9.58
N LEU A 230 -7.81 -2.24 9.42
CA LEU A 230 -6.69 -2.33 10.38
C LEU A 230 -7.11 -1.87 11.79
N THR A 231 -7.81 -0.74 11.89
CA THR A 231 -8.32 -0.26 13.19
C THR A 231 -9.29 -1.28 13.81
N ALA A 232 -10.15 -1.91 13.02
CA ALA A 232 -11.06 -2.96 13.49
C ALA A 232 -10.30 -4.23 13.94
N ILE A 233 -9.25 -4.63 13.23
CA ILE A 233 -8.42 -5.79 13.61
C ILE A 233 -7.71 -5.53 14.94
N TYR A 234 -7.04 -4.38 15.09
CA TYR A 234 -6.35 -4.03 16.34
C TYR A 234 -7.33 -3.80 17.50
N GLY A 235 -8.52 -3.24 17.23
CA GLY A 235 -9.57 -3.10 18.24
C GLY A 235 -10.10 -4.44 18.74
N ASN A 236 -10.38 -5.39 17.84
CA ASN A 236 -10.77 -6.75 18.22
C ASN A 236 -9.64 -7.47 18.97
N LEU A 237 -8.39 -7.28 18.56
CA LEU A 237 -7.23 -7.84 19.25
C LEU A 237 -7.11 -7.32 20.68
N GLN A 238 -7.37 -6.03 20.90
CA GLN A 238 -7.33 -5.43 22.23
C GLN A 238 -8.35 -6.05 23.20
N THR A 239 -9.56 -6.39 22.71
CA THR A 239 -10.67 -6.90 23.53
C THR A 239 -10.75 -8.42 23.62
N MET A 240 -10.51 -9.13 22.52
CA MET A 240 -10.68 -10.59 22.42
C MET A 240 -9.37 -11.35 22.55
N GLY A 241 -8.21 -10.69 22.41
CA GLY A 241 -6.88 -11.32 22.48
C GLY A 241 -6.54 -12.29 21.35
N THR A 242 -7.47 -12.50 20.42
CA THR A 242 -7.32 -13.31 19.21
C THR A 242 -7.98 -12.59 18.04
N VAL A 243 -7.48 -12.86 16.83
CA VAL A 243 -8.02 -12.30 15.59
C VAL A 243 -8.25 -13.42 14.60
N SER A 244 -9.29 -13.28 13.76
CA SER A 244 -9.57 -14.25 12.71
C SER A 244 -8.53 -14.13 11.59
N PRO A 245 -7.94 -15.24 11.11
CA PRO A 245 -6.94 -15.19 10.03
C PRO A 245 -7.49 -14.55 8.75
N SER A 246 -8.76 -14.82 8.44
CA SER A 246 -9.44 -14.29 7.27
C SER A 246 -9.53 -12.76 7.26
N ALA A 247 -9.68 -12.11 8.42
CA ALA A 247 -9.73 -10.66 8.50
C ALA A 247 -8.37 -10.02 8.14
N VAL A 248 -7.27 -10.65 8.56
CA VAL A 248 -5.91 -10.19 8.26
C VAL A 248 -5.62 -10.31 6.76
N TYR A 249 -5.97 -11.44 6.14
CA TYR A 249 -5.83 -11.63 4.69
C TYR A 249 -6.66 -10.65 3.87
N PHE A 250 -7.88 -10.39 4.32
CA PHE A 250 -8.76 -9.43 3.64
C PHE A 250 -8.19 -8.01 3.71
N ALA A 251 -7.66 -7.58 4.86
CA ALA A 251 -6.99 -6.30 4.99
C ALA A 251 -5.75 -6.21 4.08
N GLU A 252 -4.95 -7.27 4.01
CA GLU A 252 -3.78 -7.34 3.13
C GLU A 252 -4.16 -7.26 1.64
N LEU A 253 -5.25 -7.92 1.24
CA LEU A 253 -5.77 -7.86 -0.12
C LEU A 253 -6.16 -6.44 -0.53
N ILE A 254 -6.87 -5.72 0.36
CA ILE A 254 -7.22 -4.30 0.13
C ILE A 254 -5.95 -3.46 -0.03
N ALA A 255 -4.96 -3.66 0.83
CA ALA A 255 -3.67 -2.97 0.75
C ALA A 255 -2.97 -3.24 -0.60
N CYS A 256 -2.99 -4.48 -1.08
CA CYS A 256 -2.43 -4.87 -2.38
C CYS A 256 -3.16 -4.17 -3.54
N PHE A 257 -4.49 -4.16 -3.54
CA PHE A 257 -5.27 -3.45 -4.56
C PHE A 257 -4.96 -1.95 -4.57
N LYS A 258 -4.90 -1.32 -3.40
CA LYS A 258 -4.56 0.10 -3.26
C LYS A 258 -3.16 0.39 -3.80
N ARG A 259 -2.15 -0.38 -3.39
CA ARG A 259 -0.75 -0.24 -3.85
C ARG A 259 -0.66 -0.33 -5.38
N THR A 260 -1.31 -1.32 -5.99
CA THR A 260 -1.32 -1.49 -7.44
C THR A 260 -2.00 -0.35 -8.17
N LEU A 261 -3.22 0.03 -7.74
CA LEU A 261 -3.96 1.10 -8.39
C LEU A 261 -3.23 2.44 -8.27
N ALA A 262 -2.59 2.73 -7.13
CA ALA A 262 -1.81 3.95 -6.95
C ALA A 262 -0.59 4.00 -7.88
N ARG A 263 0.19 2.90 -8.00
CA ARG A 263 1.34 2.82 -8.91
C ARG A 263 0.92 3.02 -10.37
N LEU A 264 -0.17 2.38 -10.78
CA LEU A 264 -0.74 2.56 -12.12
C LEU A 264 -1.22 3.98 -12.37
N LEU A 265 -1.87 4.59 -11.38
CA LEU A 265 -2.37 5.96 -11.47
C LEU A 265 -1.22 6.94 -11.67
N VAL A 266 -0.15 6.84 -10.89
CA VAL A 266 1.04 7.69 -11.04
C VAL A 266 1.69 7.46 -12.40
N LEU A 267 1.85 6.21 -12.85
CA LEU A 267 2.41 5.89 -14.16
C LEU A 267 1.59 6.52 -15.30
N ILE A 268 0.27 6.36 -15.27
CA ILE A 268 -0.66 6.91 -16.27
C ILE A 268 -0.66 8.44 -16.25
N ALA A 269 -0.58 9.05 -15.07
CA ALA A 269 -0.46 10.50 -14.91
C ALA A 269 0.83 11.04 -15.55
N CYS A 270 1.96 10.33 -15.38
CA CYS A 270 3.26 10.69 -15.95
C CYS A 270 3.32 10.52 -17.47
N LEU A 271 2.54 9.59 -18.03
CA LEU A 271 2.39 9.42 -19.48
C LEU A 271 1.64 10.59 -20.16
N GLY A 272 1.01 11.47 -19.39
CA GLY A 272 0.22 12.60 -19.93
C GLY A 272 -1.24 12.27 -20.22
N TYR A 273 -1.74 11.12 -19.76
CA TYR A 273 -3.16 10.75 -19.92
C TYR A 273 -4.06 11.78 -19.21
N GLY A 274 -5.02 12.32 -19.97
CA GLY A 274 -5.95 13.34 -19.49
C GLY A 274 -5.54 14.79 -19.77
N VAL A 275 -4.26 15.07 -20.08
CA VAL A 275 -3.80 16.47 -20.32
C VAL A 275 -3.17 16.69 -21.70
N THR A 276 -2.42 15.71 -22.23
CA THR A 276 -1.74 15.81 -23.54
C THR A 276 -2.26 14.82 -24.59
N ILE A 277 -2.92 13.73 -24.17
CA ILE A 277 -3.46 12.70 -25.07
C ILE A 277 -4.90 12.35 -24.65
N PRO A 278 -5.91 12.62 -25.50
CA PRO A 278 -7.33 12.49 -25.13
C PRO A 278 -7.78 11.03 -24.97
N ASN A 279 -7.13 10.10 -25.67
CA ASN A 279 -7.38 8.67 -25.56
C ASN A 279 -6.05 7.90 -25.61
N LEU A 280 -5.75 7.10 -24.59
CA LEU A 280 -4.68 6.12 -24.69
C LEU A 280 -5.02 5.15 -25.83
N SER A 281 -4.12 4.99 -26.79
CA SER A 281 -4.27 3.92 -27.79
C SER A 281 -4.46 2.59 -27.07
N LYS A 282 -5.33 1.73 -27.61
CA LYS A 282 -5.65 0.40 -27.04
C LYS A 282 -4.39 -0.42 -26.74
N ILE A 283 -3.28 -0.14 -27.43
CA ILE A 283 -1.97 -0.77 -27.19
C ILE A 283 -1.37 -0.38 -25.83
N TRP A 284 -1.36 0.92 -25.49
CA TRP A 284 -0.74 1.44 -24.26
C TRP A 284 -1.57 1.11 -23.04
N PHE A 285 -2.90 1.12 -23.17
CA PHE A 285 -3.79 0.69 -22.10
C PHE A 285 -3.55 -0.78 -21.73
N ARG A 286 -3.46 -1.68 -22.73
CA ARG A 286 -3.15 -3.10 -22.50
C ARG A 286 -1.77 -3.30 -21.87
N ARG A 287 -0.76 -2.51 -22.26
CA ARG A 287 0.58 -2.55 -21.64
C ARG A 287 0.55 -2.12 -20.18
N CYS A 288 -0.11 -1.02 -19.85
CA CYS A 288 -0.24 -0.56 -18.46
C CYS A 288 -1.01 -1.58 -17.61
N LEU A 289 -2.09 -2.16 -18.16
CA LEU A 289 -2.85 -3.20 -17.49
C LEU A 289 -2.01 -4.47 -17.24
N ALA A 290 -1.17 -4.87 -18.21
CA ALA A 290 -0.26 -6.01 -18.06
C ALA A 290 0.84 -5.76 -17.01
N ILE A 291 1.41 -4.56 -16.97
CA ILE A 291 2.37 -4.18 -15.92
C ILE A 291 1.68 -4.19 -14.55
N GLY A 292 0.45 -3.67 -14.49
CA GLY A 292 -0.38 -3.67 -13.29
C GLY A 292 -0.74 -5.05 -12.78
N SER A 293 -1.06 -5.99 -13.68
CA SER A 293 -1.39 -7.36 -13.29
C SER A 293 -0.17 -8.10 -12.74
N VAL A 294 0.99 -7.97 -13.39
CA VAL A 294 2.25 -8.54 -12.89
C VAL A 294 2.61 -7.95 -11.52
N TYR A 295 2.47 -6.62 -11.37
CA TYR A 295 2.69 -5.97 -10.08
C TYR A 295 1.74 -6.48 -9.00
N PHE A 296 0.45 -6.62 -9.31
CA PHE A 296 -0.55 -7.14 -8.39
C PHE A 296 -0.23 -8.56 -7.92
N ILE A 297 0.22 -9.44 -8.82
CA ILE A 297 0.61 -10.81 -8.47
C ILE A 297 1.83 -10.79 -7.53
N LEU A 298 2.86 -10.00 -7.85
CA LEU A 298 4.06 -9.94 -7.00
C LEU A 298 3.79 -9.32 -5.63
N VAL A 299 2.99 -8.24 -5.56
CA VAL A 299 2.66 -7.60 -4.28
C VAL A 299 1.76 -8.48 -3.42
N THR A 300 0.84 -9.25 -4.02
CA THR A 300 0.01 -10.20 -3.26
C THR A 300 0.83 -11.38 -2.78
N MET A 301 1.75 -11.92 -3.59
CA MET A 301 2.66 -12.98 -3.15
C MET A 301 3.55 -12.51 -2.00
N GLU A 302 4.13 -11.32 -2.10
CA GLU A 302 4.91 -10.71 -1.02
C GLU A 302 4.07 -10.49 0.24
N GLY A 303 2.89 -9.87 0.11
CA GLY A 303 1.98 -9.60 1.23
C GLY A 303 1.53 -10.87 1.94
N MET A 304 1.13 -11.90 1.18
CA MET A 304 0.70 -13.19 1.73
C MET A 304 1.87 -13.91 2.42
N THR A 305 3.06 -13.92 1.79
CA THR A 305 4.27 -14.51 2.37
C THR A 305 4.68 -13.79 3.67
N ARG A 306 4.59 -12.46 3.69
CA ARG A 306 4.87 -11.62 4.87
C ARG A 306 3.88 -11.88 6.01
N THR A 307 2.62 -12.17 5.70
CA THR A 307 1.64 -12.59 6.71
C THR A 307 1.78 -14.04 7.14
N HIS A 308 2.41 -14.90 6.33
CA HIS A 308 2.54 -16.32 6.61
C HIS A 308 3.73 -16.65 7.52
N TYR A 309 4.87 -15.97 7.32
CA TYR A 309 6.08 -16.19 8.11
C TYR A 309 6.22 -15.19 9.27
N PRO A 310 6.88 -15.57 10.39
CA PRO A 310 7.14 -14.64 11.49
C PRO A 310 7.95 -13.43 11.03
N ARG A 311 7.57 -12.22 11.50
CA ARG A 311 8.10 -10.91 11.08
C ARG A 311 9.63 -10.83 10.99
N PHE A 312 10.32 -11.59 11.81
CA PHE A 312 11.77 -11.53 11.97
C PHE A 312 12.49 -12.77 11.42
N HIS A 313 11.77 -13.76 10.89
CA HIS A 313 12.37 -14.96 10.31
C HIS A 313 12.55 -14.77 8.80
N THR A 314 13.78 -14.51 8.39
CA THR A 314 14.11 -14.36 6.97
C THR A 314 14.22 -15.73 6.31
N THR A 315 13.16 -16.18 5.66
CA THR A 315 13.19 -17.38 4.81
C THR A 315 13.72 -17.03 3.41
N GLN A 316 14.37 -17.99 2.75
CA GLN A 316 14.78 -17.84 1.35
C GLN A 316 13.58 -17.50 0.44
N PHE A 317 12.40 -18.03 0.78
CA PHE A 317 11.15 -17.79 0.05
C PHE A 317 10.63 -16.35 0.21
N LEU A 318 10.71 -15.76 1.40
CA LEU A 318 10.40 -14.34 1.61
C LEU A 318 11.35 -13.45 0.78
N LEU A 319 12.64 -13.78 0.76
CA LEU A 319 13.61 -13.04 -0.06
C LEU A 319 13.32 -13.17 -1.57
N ALA A 320 12.93 -14.37 -2.01
CA ALA A 320 12.61 -14.68 -3.40
C ALA A 320 11.36 -13.94 -3.92
N THR A 321 10.41 -13.59 -3.05
CA THR A 321 9.22 -12.80 -3.41
C THR A 321 9.48 -11.30 -3.29
N LEU A 322 10.25 -10.86 -2.28
CA LEU A 322 10.60 -9.47 -2.05
C LEU A 322 11.51 -8.91 -3.16
N PHE A 323 12.56 -9.65 -3.56
CA PHE A 323 13.56 -9.14 -4.50
C PHE A 323 12.99 -8.77 -5.88
N PRO A 324 12.17 -9.61 -6.55
CA PRO A 324 11.51 -9.24 -7.80
C PRO A 324 10.60 -8.02 -7.66
N LEU A 325 9.87 -7.90 -6.55
CA LEU A 325 8.99 -6.76 -6.28
C LEU A 325 9.80 -5.46 -6.17
N MET A 326 10.94 -5.47 -5.47
CA MET A 326 11.83 -4.31 -5.35
C MET A 326 12.41 -3.89 -6.70
N CYS A 327 12.84 -4.84 -7.52
CA CYS A 327 13.33 -4.58 -8.88
C CYS A 327 12.24 -3.95 -9.77
N LEU A 328 11.02 -4.45 -9.68
CA LEU A 328 9.88 -3.92 -10.43
C LEU A 328 9.52 -2.50 -9.94
N ASP A 329 9.51 -2.26 -8.63
CA ASP A 329 9.28 -0.94 -8.04
C ASP A 329 10.33 0.09 -8.52
N ALA A 330 11.60 -0.31 -8.60
CA ALA A 330 12.68 0.52 -9.13
C ALA A 330 12.51 0.79 -10.64
N ALA A 331 12.14 -0.22 -11.42
CA ALA A 331 11.88 -0.07 -12.86
C ALA A 331 10.70 0.86 -13.15
N ILE A 332 9.59 0.73 -12.39
CA ILE A 332 8.44 1.64 -12.49
C ILE A 332 8.85 3.07 -12.15
N MET A 333 9.62 3.26 -11.07
CA MET A 333 10.09 4.60 -10.68
C MET A 333 10.98 5.22 -11.77
N TRP A 334 11.89 4.44 -12.35
CA TRP A 334 12.72 4.88 -13.47
C TRP A 334 11.88 5.30 -14.68
N TRP A 335 10.89 4.49 -15.07
CA TRP A 335 9.97 4.83 -16.16
C TRP A 335 9.14 6.08 -15.87
N ILE A 336 8.67 6.27 -14.64
CA ILE A 336 7.95 7.49 -14.21
C ILE A 336 8.79 8.74 -14.50
N PHE A 337 10.08 8.75 -14.12
CA PHE A 337 10.96 9.88 -14.39
C PHE A 337 11.21 10.11 -15.89
N ILE A 338 11.42 9.05 -16.68
CA ILE A 338 11.59 9.15 -18.13
C ILE A 338 10.34 9.75 -18.79
N TYR A 339 9.16 9.23 -18.47
CA TYR A 339 7.91 9.70 -19.05
C TYR A 339 7.64 11.15 -18.64
N LEU A 340 7.85 11.49 -17.36
CA LEU A 340 7.72 12.85 -16.89
C LEU A 340 8.66 13.82 -17.62
N ALA A 341 9.92 13.45 -17.83
CA ALA A 341 10.89 14.25 -18.57
C ALA A 341 10.46 14.47 -20.04
N ARG A 342 9.95 13.42 -20.69
CA ARG A 342 9.39 13.52 -22.05
C ARG A 342 8.18 14.46 -22.11
N THR A 343 7.22 14.28 -21.20
CA THR A 343 6.02 15.13 -21.13
C THR A 343 6.35 16.58 -20.78
N LEU A 344 7.34 16.83 -19.93
CA LEU A 344 7.84 18.18 -19.63
C LEU A 344 8.46 18.85 -20.87
N ARG A 345 9.26 18.12 -21.66
CA ARG A 345 9.84 18.63 -22.91
C ARG A 345 8.75 18.96 -23.93
N GLU A 346 7.79 18.06 -24.11
CA GLU A 346 6.68 18.24 -25.05
C GLU A 346 5.78 19.43 -24.66
N THR A 347 5.42 19.55 -23.38
CA THR A 347 4.61 20.67 -22.89
C THR A 347 5.33 22.02 -22.93
N ARG A 348 6.67 22.02 -22.79
CA ARG A 348 7.50 23.22 -23.00
C ARG A 348 7.45 23.69 -24.46
N LEU A 349 7.52 22.76 -25.41
CA LEU A 349 7.49 23.08 -26.85
C LEU A 349 6.12 23.59 -27.30
N ARG A 350 5.03 23.11 -26.69
CA ARG A 350 3.65 23.54 -27.01
C ARG A 350 3.22 24.89 -26.38
N HIS A 351 4.12 25.59 -25.67
CA HIS A 351 3.89 26.91 -25.05
C HIS A 351 2.64 27.04 -24.13
N SER A 352 2.08 25.94 -23.63
CA SER A 352 0.96 25.97 -22.69
C SER A 352 1.46 26.22 -21.27
N SER A 353 1.57 27.49 -20.88
CA SER A 353 2.20 27.93 -19.62
C SER A 353 1.51 27.37 -18.36
N ILE A 354 0.20 27.11 -18.41
CA ILE A 354 -0.55 26.55 -17.28
C ILE A 354 -0.27 25.05 -17.11
N LYS A 355 -0.30 24.27 -18.22
CA LYS A 355 0.01 22.82 -18.21
C LYS A 355 1.46 22.57 -17.81
N HIS A 356 2.39 23.40 -18.28
CA HIS A 356 3.80 23.28 -17.93
C HIS A 356 4.06 23.54 -16.43
N LYS A 357 3.40 24.54 -15.82
CA LYS A 357 3.51 24.81 -14.37
C LYS A 357 3.04 23.61 -13.53
N LEU A 358 1.96 22.93 -13.94
CA LEU A 358 1.43 21.75 -13.25
C LEU A 358 2.44 20.60 -13.22
N TYR A 359 2.94 20.17 -14.38
CA TYR A 359 3.90 19.07 -14.48
C TYR A 359 5.25 19.40 -13.83
N ARG A 360 5.66 20.68 -13.84
CA ARG A 360 6.88 21.13 -13.15
C ARG A 360 6.74 21.00 -11.64
N ASN A 361 5.63 21.45 -11.08
CA ASN A 361 5.35 21.30 -9.64
C ASN A 361 5.26 19.81 -9.25
N PHE A 362 4.62 18.99 -10.09
CA PHE A 362 4.57 17.55 -9.90
C PHE A 362 5.96 16.90 -9.85
N SER A 363 6.86 17.30 -10.75
CA SER A 363 8.25 16.84 -10.77
C SER A 363 9.00 17.20 -9.50
N TYR A 364 8.87 18.44 -9.02
CA TYR A 364 9.47 18.83 -7.74
C TYR A 364 8.97 18.00 -6.58
N VAL A 365 7.66 17.74 -6.51
CA VAL A 365 7.07 16.87 -5.48
C VAL A 365 7.67 15.47 -5.55
N LEU A 366 7.73 14.85 -6.74
CA LEU A 366 8.28 13.50 -6.90
C LEU A 366 9.76 13.42 -6.50
N VAL A 367 10.55 14.44 -6.83
CA VAL A 367 11.96 14.53 -6.42
C VAL A 367 12.10 14.65 -4.91
N VAL A 368 11.34 15.55 -4.26
CA VAL A 368 11.36 15.72 -2.80
C VAL A 368 10.95 14.43 -2.09
N VAL A 369 9.87 13.78 -2.53
CA VAL A 369 9.40 12.50 -1.99
C VAL A 369 10.46 11.41 -2.11
N SER A 370 11.15 11.34 -3.26
CA SER A 370 12.22 10.36 -3.49
C SER A 370 13.41 10.61 -2.56
N LEU A 371 13.83 11.86 -2.37
CA LEU A 371 14.92 12.23 -1.45
C LEU A 371 14.57 11.88 0.01
N VAL A 372 13.36 12.21 0.46
CA VAL A 372 12.89 11.88 1.81
C VAL A 372 12.83 10.36 2.02
N SER A 373 12.38 9.61 1.01
CA SER A 373 12.32 8.14 1.08
C SER A 373 13.72 7.52 1.23
N VAL A 374 14.71 8.02 0.46
CA VAL A 374 16.10 7.53 0.53
C VAL A 374 16.73 7.88 1.88
N ALA A 375 16.54 9.11 2.36
CA ALA A 375 17.05 9.54 3.66
C ALA A 375 16.48 8.67 4.81
N PHE A 376 15.18 8.39 4.78
CA PHE A 376 14.54 7.51 5.77
C PHE A 376 15.03 6.07 5.66
N MET A 377 15.21 5.54 4.44
CA MET A 377 15.75 4.20 4.22
C MET A 377 17.17 4.06 4.81
N ILE A 378 18.04 5.05 4.59
CA ILE A 378 19.39 5.07 5.17
C ILE A 378 19.31 5.07 6.71
N TRP A 379 18.45 5.93 7.28
CA TRP A 379 18.26 6.00 8.72
C TRP A 379 17.73 4.68 9.32
N SER A 380 16.74 4.05 8.66
CA SER A 380 16.16 2.77 9.07
C SER A 380 17.21 1.65 9.06
N ILE A 381 18.01 1.55 7.98
CA ILE A 381 19.11 0.57 7.90
C ILE A 381 20.14 0.80 9.00
N MET A 382 20.56 2.06 9.23
CA MET A 382 21.53 2.40 10.27
C MET A 382 21.02 2.09 11.68
N SER A 383 19.72 2.23 11.91
CA SER A 383 19.10 2.03 13.22
C SER A 383 18.84 0.55 13.52
N PHE A 384 18.37 -0.23 12.55
CA PHE A 384 17.91 -1.61 12.78
C PHE A 384 18.88 -2.70 12.32
N LYS A 385 19.75 -2.46 11.33
CA LYS A 385 20.65 -3.49 10.77
C LYS A 385 22.09 -3.42 11.27
N ARG A 386 22.45 -2.38 12.02
CA ARG A 386 23.82 -2.18 12.51
C ARG A 386 24.13 -2.98 13.78
N HIS A 387 23.11 -3.29 14.58
CA HIS A 387 23.25 -4.04 15.83
C HIS A 387 22.70 -5.46 15.68
N PHE A 388 23.39 -6.44 16.25
CA PHE A 388 22.94 -7.84 16.31
C PHE A 388 21.68 -8.02 17.18
N CYS A 389 21.33 -7.01 17.98
CA CYS A 389 20.14 -6.96 18.82
C CYS A 389 19.40 -5.63 18.58
N ILE A 390 18.10 -5.71 18.30
CA ILE A 390 17.21 -4.54 18.21
C ILE A 390 16.64 -4.22 19.59
N GLU A 391 17.35 -3.41 20.36
CA GLU A 391 16.91 -2.92 21.69
C GLU A 391 15.83 -1.83 21.57
N ASN A 392 15.91 -1.00 20.52
CA ASN A 392 14.96 0.08 20.24
C ASN A 392 13.69 -0.39 19.52
N TRP A 393 13.14 -1.55 19.91
CA TRP A 393 11.93 -2.13 19.30
C TRP A 393 10.71 -1.20 19.40
N ARG A 394 10.70 -0.28 20.36
CA ARG A 394 9.68 0.78 20.49
C ARG A 394 9.62 1.73 19.28
N LEU A 395 10.66 1.82 18.46
CA LEU A 395 10.69 2.63 17.24
C LEU A 395 10.37 1.80 15.98
N LEU A 396 10.20 0.48 16.10
CA LEU A 396 10.00 -0.41 14.95
C LEU A 396 8.73 -0.03 14.16
N TRP A 397 7.67 0.37 14.87
CA TRP A 397 6.41 0.79 14.24
C TRP A 397 6.56 2.01 13.32
N ILE A 398 7.57 2.87 13.54
CA ILE A 398 7.85 4.03 12.70
C ILE A 398 8.23 3.59 11.29
N ASN A 399 8.91 2.45 11.15
CA ASN A 399 9.29 1.91 9.84
C ASN A 399 8.06 1.62 8.97
N ASP A 400 7.02 1.02 9.56
CA ASP A 400 5.76 0.72 8.87
C ASP A 400 4.89 1.98 8.67
N ALA A 401 4.80 2.82 9.71
CA ALA A 401 4.00 4.04 9.71
C ALA A 401 4.51 5.08 8.70
N PHE A 402 5.82 5.16 8.50
CA PHE A 402 6.44 6.11 7.56
C PHE A 402 5.93 5.92 6.14
N TRP A 403 5.91 4.68 5.63
CA TRP A 403 5.46 4.40 4.27
C TRP A 403 3.99 4.73 4.05
N GLN A 404 3.15 4.44 5.06
CA GLN A 404 1.72 4.75 5.03
C GLN A 404 1.48 6.27 5.09
N THR A 405 2.25 6.99 5.91
CA THR A 405 2.19 8.45 6.02
C THR A 405 2.67 9.13 4.73
N LEU A 406 3.76 8.64 4.15
CA LEU A 406 4.30 9.14 2.88
C LEU A 406 3.27 8.96 1.75
N PHE A 407 2.58 7.82 1.71
CA PHE A 407 1.49 7.61 0.76
C PHE A 407 0.34 8.62 0.94
N LEU A 408 -0.07 8.87 2.19
CA LEU A 408 -1.11 9.87 2.50
C LEU A 408 -0.69 11.27 2.03
N VAL A 409 0.57 11.67 2.26
CA VAL A 409 1.11 12.97 1.81
C VAL A 409 1.11 13.06 0.28
N ILE A 410 1.54 12.02 -0.43
CA ILE A 410 1.48 11.98 -1.90
C ILE A 410 0.03 12.11 -2.38
N MET A 411 -0.91 11.39 -1.76
CA MET A 411 -2.32 11.47 -2.10
C MET A 411 -2.87 12.89 -1.88
N ALA A 412 -2.51 13.55 -0.78
CA ALA A 412 -2.88 14.93 -0.53
C ALA A 412 -2.40 15.87 -1.65
N VAL A 413 -1.16 15.70 -2.11
CA VAL A 413 -0.61 16.48 -3.23
C VAL A 413 -1.34 16.18 -4.54
N ILE A 414 -1.63 14.90 -4.82
CA ILE A 414 -2.40 14.49 -6.01
C ILE A 414 -3.80 15.12 -5.98
N ILE A 415 -4.48 15.13 -4.84
CA ILE A 415 -5.81 15.77 -4.70
C ILE A 415 -5.74 17.26 -5.06
N ILE A 416 -4.76 17.98 -4.50
CA ILE A 416 -4.60 19.42 -4.75
C ILE A 416 -4.29 19.67 -6.23
N MET A 417 -3.42 18.85 -6.81
CA MET A 417 -2.95 19.02 -8.17
C MET A 417 -3.99 18.65 -9.24
N TRP A 418 -4.77 17.59 -9.00
CA TRP A 418 -5.76 17.06 -9.95
C TRP A 418 -7.21 17.43 -9.62
N ARG A 419 -7.39 18.41 -8.73
CA ARG A 419 -8.69 18.90 -8.27
C ARG A 419 -9.63 19.14 -9.46
N PRO A 420 -10.88 18.62 -9.43
CA PRO A 420 -11.90 18.98 -10.40
C PRO A 420 -12.11 20.50 -10.43
N THR A 421 -11.94 21.13 -11.59
CA THR A 421 -12.17 22.56 -11.80
C THR A 421 -12.98 22.78 -13.08
N ALA A 422 -13.75 23.86 -13.15
CA ALA A 422 -14.58 24.19 -14.32
C ALA A 422 -13.76 24.32 -15.63
N ALA A 423 -12.47 24.69 -15.53
CA ALA A 423 -11.53 24.80 -16.65
C ALA A 423 -11.18 23.45 -17.30
N ASN A 424 -11.54 22.31 -16.69
CA ASN A 424 -11.28 20.98 -17.24
C ASN A 424 -11.90 20.78 -18.64
N ARG A 425 -12.98 21.48 -18.98
CA ARG A 425 -13.58 21.47 -20.32
C ARG A 425 -12.69 22.12 -21.38
N GLU A 426 -12.11 23.27 -21.06
CA GLU A 426 -11.25 24.02 -21.99
C GLU A 426 -9.98 23.22 -22.34
N TYR A 427 -9.47 22.43 -21.39
CA TYR A 427 -8.39 21.48 -21.64
C TYR A 427 -8.79 20.32 -22.55
N ALA A 428 -10.00 19.77 -22.41
CA ALA A 428 -10.51 18.70 -23.27
C ALA A 428 -10.72 19.18 -24.72
N TYR A 429 -11.19 20.41 -24.93
CA TYR A 429 -11.37 20.99 -26.28
C TYR A 429 -10.06 21.44 -26.92
N SER A 430 -9.09 21.96 -26.15
CA SER A 430 -7.73 22.26 -26.66
C SER A 430 -6.98 21.04 -27.22
N LEU A 431 -7.44 19.82 -26.89
CA LEU A 431 -6.91 18.56 -27.41
C LEU A 431 -7.54 18.13 -28.74
N LEU A 432 -8.73 18.64 -29.08
CA LEU A 432 -9.35 18.45 -30.40
C LEU A 432 -8.74 19.39 -31.46
N ASP A 433 -8.23 20.54 -31.05
CA ASP A 433 -7.58 21.52 -31.94
C ASP A 433 -6.07 21.27 -32.14
N ALA A 434 -5.51 20.17 -31.62
CA ALA A 434 -4.15 19.78 -31.97
C ALA A 434 -4.15 19.27 -33.42
N PRO A 435 -3.48 19.96 -34.37
CA PRO A 435 -3.45 19.51 -35.75
C PRO A 435 -2.85 18.11 -35.78
N LEU A 436 -3.53 17.21 -36.48
CA LEU A 436 -3.06 15.90 -36.90
C LEU A 436 -1.72 16.09 -37.64
N PHE A 437 -0.61 16.16 -36.91
CA PHE A 437 0.68 15.90 -37.50
C PHE A 437 0.75 14.39 -37.70
N ASP A 438 0.65 14.03 -38.96
CA ASP A 438 0.52 12.70 -39.49
C ASP A 438 1.46 11.69 -38.84
N ALA A 439 0.94 10.48 -38.71
CA ALA A 439 1.73 9.29 -38.53
C ALA A 439 2.72 9.18 -39.70
N ASN A 440 4.00 9.44 -39.45
CA ASN A 440 5.09 8.84 -40.21
C ASN A 440 6.27 8.59 -39.25
N GLU A 441 6.72 7.35 -39.23
CA GLU A 441 7.66 6.79 -38.26
C GLU A 441 9.13 7.16 -38.52
N ASN A 442 9.42 8.11 -39.43
CA ASN A 442 10.77 8.30 -39.98
C ASN A 442 11.48 9.61 -39.58
N ASP A 443 10.84 10.54 -38.87
CA ASP A 443 11.44 11.87 -38.63
C ASP A 443 12.28 11.97 -37.35
N ASN A 444 12.46 10.86 -36.63
CA ASN A 444 13.28 10.85 -35.40
C ASN A 444 14.80 10.82 -35.67
N GLU A 445 15.23 10.52 -36.89
CA GLU A 445 16.67 10.49 -37.25
C GLU A 445 17.21 11.88 -37.63
N VAL A 446 16.41 12.75 -38.26
CA VAL A 446 16.86 14.06 -38.75
C VAL A 446 17.13 15.07 -37.62
N LEU A 447 16.47 14.91 -36.47
CA LEU A 447 16.64 15.84 -35.33
C LEU A 447 17.89 15.55 -34.48
N LEU A 448 18.47 14.35 -34.59
CA LEU A 448 19.68 13.96 -33.87
C LEU A 448 20.97 14.29 -34.63
N GLU A 449 20.92 14.39 -35.96
CA GLU A 449 22.09 14.68 -36.79
C GLU A 449 22.51 16.17 -36.73
N ASN A 450 21.58 17.09 -36.45
CA ASN A 450 21.88 18.52 -36.31
C ASN A 450 22.46 18.94 -34.95
N LEU A 451 22.70 18.01 -34.03
CA LEU A 451 23.20 18.31 -32.66
C LEU A 451 24.60 17.71 -32.36
N SER A 452 25.27 17.07 -33.32
CA SER A 452 26.50 16.32 -33.09
C SER A 452 27.80 16.96 -33.64
N TYR A 453 27.84 18.27 -33.92
CA TYR A 453 29.12 18.91 -34.29
C TYR A 453 29.29 20.32 -33.70
N PRO A 454 30.20 20.51 -32.73
CA PRO A 454 30.74 21.82 -32.41
C PRO A 454 32.18 21.97 -32.92
N ASP A 455 32.34 22.98 -33.78
CA ASP A 455 33.52 23.85 -33.99
C ASP A 455 34.77 23.30 -34.71
N GLY A 456 35.34 24.14 -35.59
CA GLY A 456 36.61 23.85 -36.30
C GLY A 456 36.80 24.50 -37.67
N ASP A 457 36.99 25.82 -37.68
CA ASP A 457 37.97 26.57 -38.49
C ASP A 457 38.04 26.49 -40.04
N SER A 458 37.91 27.68 -40.64
CA SER A 458 38.68 28.25 -41.76
C SER A 458 38.75 27.60 -43.17
N ASN A 459 38.61 28.50 -44.16
CA ASN A 459 39.24 28.55 -45.49
C ASN A 459 38.52 28.00 -46.74
N ASN A 460 38.18 28.98 -47.61
CA ASN A 460 38.03 28.93 -49.08
C ASN A 460 36.89 28.04 -49.64
N ILE A 461 36.00 28.55 -50.49
CA ILE A 461 36.25 28.69 -51.94
C ILE A 461 35.24 29.67 -52.58
N ARG A 462 35.79 30.75 -53.15
CA ARG A 462 35.51 31.43 -54.45
C ARG A 462 34.08 31.78 -54.89
N THR A 463 33.83 33.10 -54.91
CA THR A 463 33.50 33.96 -56.08
C THR A 463 32.93 33.33 -57.37
N ARG A 464 31.75 33.84 -57.78
CA ARG A 464 31.29 34.28 -59.14
C ARG A 464 29.81 34.67 -59.00
N ASN A 465 29.22 35.73 -59.54
CA ASN A 465 29.63 36.88 -60.35
C ASN A 465 28.55 37.96 -60.15
N ALA A 466 28.93 39.22 -60.32
CA ALA A 466 28.04 40.37 -60.45
C ALA A 466 27.64 40.62 -61.91
N GLY A 467 26.55 41.37 -62.09
CA GLY A 467 25.98 41.90 -63.36
C GLY A 467 24.46 41.68 -63.35
N ASP A 468 23.57 42.65 -63.48
CA ASP A 468 23.69 44.02 -63.99
C ASP A 468 22.45 44.83 -63.54
N THR A 469 22.60 46.17 -63.48
CA THR A 469 21.61 47.28 -63.59
C THR A 469 20.11 47.04 -63.28
N ASP A 470 19.40 47.89 -62.51
CA ASP A 470 19.17 49.30 -62.85
C ASP A 470 18.56 50.15 -61.71
N ILE A 471 18.75 51.46 -61.83
CA ILE A 471 18.46 52.56 -60.90
C ILE A 471 17.03 53.09 -61.10
N ARG A 472 16.27 53.40 -60.02
CA ARG A 472 15.63 54.74 -59.81
C ARG A 472 14.95 54.91 -58.45
N ASN A 473 15.43 55.91 -57.71
CA ASN A 473 14.75 56.57 -56.59
C ASN A 473 13.56 57.41 -57.06
N GLN A 474 12.50 57.50 -56.25
CA GLN A 474 11.86 58.80 -55.98
C GLN A 474 11.13 58.81 -54.64
N SER A 475 11.57 59.73 -53.78
CA SER A 475 10.97 60.13 -52.51
C SER A 475 10.05 61.33 -52.73
N GLN A 476 8.88 61.40 -52.07
CA GLN A 476 8.29 62.67 -51.56
C GLN A 476 7.00 62.45 -50.74
N GLU A 477 7.05 62.83 -49.46
CA GLU A 477 5.93 63.27 -48.58
C GLU A 477 5.57 64.75 -48.89
N PRO A 478 4.58 65.42 -48.22
CA PRO A 478 3.30 65.01 -47.59
C PRO A 478 2.10 65.93 -48.04
N THR A 479 0.85 65.67 -47.61
CA THR A 479 -0.14 66.67 -47.10
C THR A 479 -1.49 66.03 -46.76
N ALA A 480 -2.27 66.78 -45.97
CA ALA A 480 -3.27 66.34 -44.99
C ALA A 480 -4.73 66.23 -45.49
N ASN A 481 -5.51 65.61 -44.58
CA ASN A 481 -6.94 65.76 -44.28
C ASN A 481 -8.00 64.88 -44.98
N GLU A 482 -8.63 64.10 -44.09
CA GLU A 482 -10.07 63.93 -43.88
C GLU A 482 -10.78 62.63 -44.30
N GLN A 483 -11.58 62.16 -43.34
CA GLN A 483 -12.72 61.23 -43.40
C GLN A 483 -12.46 59.72 -43.18
N ASN A 484 -12.60 59.36 -41.90
CA ASN A 484 -13.43 58.25 -41.38
C ASN A 484 -13.93 57.24 -42.41
N ASN A 485 -13.39 56.02 -42.37
CA ASN A 485 -14.21 54.82 -42.63
C ASN A 485 -13.61 53.59 -41.93
N VAL A 486 -14.42 53.03 -41.02
CA VAL A 486 -14.20 51.78 -40.30
C VAL A 486 -14.71 50.63 -41.18
N PRO A 487 -13.92 49.58 -41.49
CA PRO A 487 -14.49 48.35 -42.01
C PRO A 487 -14.95 47.46 -40.85
N ARG A 488 -16.28 47.30 -40.74
CA ARG A 488 -16.92 46.33 -39.86
C ARG A 488 -16.77 44.93 -40.48
N VAL A 489 -15.97 44.08 -39.85
CA VAL A 489 -15.84 42.66 -40.24
C VAL A 489 -17.14 41.93 -39.90
N VAL A 490 -17.78 41.40 -40.94
CA VAL A 490 -18.98 40.54 -40.86
C VAL A 490 -18.54 39.11 -40.50
N PRO A 491 -19.12 38.46 -39.49
CA PRO A 491 -18.82 37.05 -39.21
C PRO A 491 -19.50 36.12 -40.23
N PRO A 492 -18.83 35.06 -40.72
CA PRO A 492 -19.44 34.11 -41.62
C PRO A 492 -20.47 33.24 -40.88
N GLY A 493 -21.67 33.16 -41.48
CA GLY A 493 -22.79 32.37 -41.01
C GLY A 493 -22.51 30.87 -40.97
N ILE A 494 -23.01 30.26 -39.91
CA ILE A 494 -23.05 28.82 -39.64
C ILE A 494 -23.86 28.14 -40.74
N ARG A 495 -23.27 27.13 -41.43
CA ARG A 495 -24.04 26.19 -42.26
C ARG A 495 -24.76 25.19 -41.34
N PRO A 496 -26.08 25.02 -41.44
CA PRO A 496 -26.76 23.94 -40.75
C PRO A 496 -26.45 22.59 -41.41
N THR A 497 -26.24 21.59 -40.55
CA THR A 497 -26.02 20.18 -40.84
C THR A 497 -27.21 19.52 -41.54
N ILE A 498 -26.90 18.49 -42.34
CA ILE A 498 -27.80 17.58 -43.06
C ILE A 498 -28.72 16.84 -42.06
N VAL A 499 -29.80 17.48 -41.59
CA VAL A 499 -30.96 16.84 -40.93
C VAL A 499 -32.28 17.58 -41.27
N GLU A 500 -32.34 18.35 -42.36
CA GLU A 500 -33.53 19.12 -42.71
C GLU A 500 -33.84 19.11 -44.21
N ARG A 501 -33.78 17.92 -44.83
CA ARG A 501 -34.21 17.71 -46.22
C ARG A 501 -35.32 16.67 -46.36
N ILE A 502 -36.31 16.73 -45.48
CA ILE A 502 -37.66 16.19 -45.74
C ILE A 502 -38.67 17.14 -45.10
N GLY A 503 -39.03 18.18 -45.85
CA GLY A 503 -40.18 19.03 -45.53
C GLY A 503 -41.47 18.34 -45.93
N ILE A 504 -42.41 18.33 -44.99
CA ILE A 504 -43.79 17.89 -45.13
C ILE A 504 -44.55 18.94 -45.97
N GLU A 505 -45.19 18.51 -47.05
CA GLU A 505 -46.39 19.18 -47.59
C GLU A 505 -47.61 18.37 -47.19
N ALA A 506 -48.61 19.05 -46.62
CA ALA A 506 -49.86 18.48 -46.15
C ALA A 506 -51.03 18.90 -47.05
N SER A 507 -52.05 18.02 -47.09
CA SER A 507 -53.47 18.24 -47.38
C SER A 507 -54.00 17.98 -48.81
N SER A 508 -54.73 16.86 -48.99
CA SER A 508 -56.16 16.89 -49.35
C SER A 508 -56.80 15.48 -49.46
N GLY A 509 -57.85 15.22 -48.66
CA GLY A 509 -59.04 14.43 -49.06
C GLY A 509 -59.11 12.91 -48.80
N PRO A 510 -60.30 12.34 -48.51
CA PRO A 510 -60.46 11.09 -47.73
C PRO A 510 -60.93 9.87 -48.55
N ASN A 511 -60.84 8.68 -47.92
CA ASN A 511 -61.50 7.38 -48.18
C ASN A 511 -60.46 6.27 -47.91
N GLU A 512 -60.72 5.07 -47.38
CA GLU A 512 -61.89 4.37 -46.86
C GLU A 512 -61.34 2.98 -46.44
N GLN A 513 -62.01 2.31 -45.50
CA GLN A 513 -61.91 0.86 -45.20
C GLN A 513 -60.78 0.28 -44.32
N GLN A 514 -61.23 -0.77 -43.63
CA GLN A 514 -60.82 -1.35 -42.35
C GLN A 514 -60.14 -2.74 -42.60
N PRO A 515 -59.89 -3.59 -41.58
CA PRO A 515 -58.64 -4.34 -41.40
C PRO A 515 -58.72 -5.83 -41.78
N VAL A 516 -57.59 -6.54 -41.91
CA VAL A 516 -57.56 -8.01 -41.75
C VAL A 516 -56.22 -8.49 -41.17
N TRP A 517 -56.34 -9.34 -40.15
CA TRP A 517 -55.31 -10.13 -39.47
C TRP A 517 -54.69 -11.21 -40.36
N LYS A 518 -53.42 -11.55 -40.14
CA LYS A 518 -52.98 -12.95 -40.23
C LYS A 518 -51.71 -13.21 -39.41
N THR A 519 -51.83 -14.24 -38.59
CA THR A 519 -50.79 -15.10 -37.99
C THR A 519 -49.88 -15.64 -39.11
N ASP A 520 -48.62 -15.97 -38.87
CA ASP A 520 -48.09 -16.99 -37.93
C ASP A 520 -46.72 -16.59 -37.36
#